data_AF-N1ZDT6-F1
#
_entry.id   AF-N1ZDT6-F1
#
_cell.length_a   1.000
_cell.length_b   1.000
_cell.length_c   1.000
_cell.angle_alpha   90.00
_cell.angle_beta   90.00
_cell.angle_gamma   90.00
#
_symmetry.space_group_name_H-M   'P 1'
#
loop_
_entity.id
_entity.type
_entity.pdbx_description
1 polymer ?
#
loop_
_entity_poly.entity_id
_entity_poly.type
_entity_poly.pdbx_seq_one_letter_code
_entity_poly.pdbx_strand_id
1 'polypeptide(L)'
;MKWKNTIAVLLSTVLFCFGILTGCDDINDINIEDIAIEDVETQDIIVEDETIEYADANNEEIETVEVASVVDGDTIKVYLEGERYTIRMIGIDTPESVHPDETKNTIYGQKASDYAKQTIEKGQIVYLSKDVSDRDKYDRLLRYVWLEKPVDVNDENEIREKMYNAKVVLDGYANVYEYAPNNTLYDLFLSFEAEAEQNNRGLWAENGLNTENIERAEAQKEAEEDIFIGNKNSKKLHSSYCTDLPQEKNRIYFDSKEEAIEQGYEVDSRCIK
;
A
#
# COMPACT_ATOMS: atom_id res chain seq x y z
N MET A 1 -45.49 42.95 33.13
CA MET A 1 -44.95 41.61 33.48
C MET A 1 -43.67 41.82 34.27
N LYS A 2 -43.61 41.28 35.49
CA LYS A 2 -42.56 41.54 36.49
C LYS A 2 -41.41 40.55 36.35
N TRP A 3 -40.19 41.08 36.45
CA TRP A 3 -38.95 40.39 36.79
C TRP A 3 -39.01 39.67 38.16
N LYS A 4 -38.25 38.57 38.32
CA LYS A 4 -37.29 38.29 39.42
C LYS A 4 -36.89 36.80 39.52
N ASN A 5 -35.57 36.57 39.58
CA ASN A 5 -34.80 35.73 40.54
C ASN A 5 -35.06 34.19 40.57
N THR A 6 -34.14 33.27 40.89
CA THR A 6 -33.00 33.30 41.84
C THR A 6 -32.13 32.04 41.64
N ILE A 7 -30.83 32.14 41.92
CA ILE A 7 -29.87 31.03 42.15
C ILE A 7 -30.16 30.38 43.52
N ALA A 8 -29.98 29.06 43.66
CA ALA A 8 -29.81 28.39 44.95
C ALA A 8 -28.81 27.22 44.86
N VAL A 9 -27.83 27.23 45.77
CA VAL A 9 -26.80 26.23 46.08
C VAL A 9 -27.17 25.56 47.41
N LEU A 10 -26.82 24.28 47.63
CA LEU A 10 -26.35 23.62 48.89
C LEU A 10 -26.57 22.08 48.79
N LEU A 11 -25.57 21.18 48.78
CA LEU A 11 -24.67 20.66 49.86
C LEU A 11 -25.40 19.95 51.03
N SER A 12 -25.24 18.62 51.17
CA SER A 12 -24.87 17.92 52.42
C SER A 12 -24.88 16.38 52.28
N THR A 13 -23.82 15.79 52.83
CA THR A 13 -23.43 14.38 53.04
C THR A 13 -24.22 13.62 54.13
N VAL A 14 -24.14 12.27 54.14
CA VAL A 14 -23.88 11.30 55.26
C VAL A 14 -24.33 9.88 54.79
N LEU A 15 -23.48 8.86 54.55
CA LEU A 15 -22.62 7.98 55.40
C LEU A 15 -23.33 6.73 55.99
N PHE A 16 -22.62 5.59 55.97
CA PHE A 16 -22.81 4.28 56.66
C PHE A 16 -23.79 3.27 55.99
N CYS A 17 -23.51 1.97 55.81
CA CYS A 17 -22.60 1.05 56.52
C CYS A 17 -22.47 -0.31 55.76
N PHE A 18 -21.32 -1.01 55.90
CA PHE A 18 -21.10 -2.47 55.98
C PHE A 18 -21.91 -3.44 55.07
N GLY A 19 -21.36 -4.43 54.36
CA GLY A 19 -20.05 -5.05 54.31
C GLY A 19 -20.16 -6.51 53.80
N ILE A 20 -19.13 -6.95 53.05
CA ILE A 20 -18.55 -8.31 52.88
C ILE A 20 -19.42 -9.43 52.20
N LEU A 21 -18.94 -10.38 51.37
CA LEU A 21 -17.60 -10.94 51.03
C LEU A 21 -17.69 -11.77 49.70
N THR A 22 -16.52 -12.01 49.07
CA THR A 22 -16.12 -13.01 48.02
C THR A 22 -16.56 -12.81 46.57
N GLY A 23 -15.68 -12.83 45.56
CA GLY A 23 -14.24 -13.11 45.48
C GLY A 23 -13.80 -13.09 44.00
N CYS A 24 -12.58 -12.62 43.72
CA CYS A 24 -11.85 -12.84 42.47
C CYS A 24 -10.39 -13.08 42.86
N ASP A 25 -9.91 -14.30 42.63
CA ASP A 25 -8.50 -14.65 42.43
C ASP A 25 -8.21 -14.41 40.94
N ASP A 26 -7.04 -13.98 40.43
CA ASP A 26 -5.65 -14.07 40.90
C ASP A 26 -4.79 -13.04 40.13
N ILE A 27 -3.51 -12.94 40.54
CA ILE A 27 -2.31 -12.50 39.80
C ILE A 27 -1.83 -11.03 40.01
N ASN A 28 -1.01 -10.80 41.06
CA ASN A 28 0.43 -10.46 40.95
C ASN A 28 0.97 -9.83 42.27
N ASP A 29 1.77 -10.60 43.01
CA ASP A 29 2.58 -10.13 44.14
C ASP A 29 4.02 -9.86 43.69
N ILE A 30 4.46 -8.59 43.75
CA ILE A 30 5.84 -8.23 44.12
C ILE A 30 5.76 -7.02 45.07
N ASN A 31 6.12 -7.27 46.32
CA ASN A 31 6.06 -6.33 47.43
C ASN A 31 7.45 -5.64 47.60
N ILE A 32 7.50 -4.31 47.53
CA ILE A 32 8.69 -3.51 47.84
C ILE A 32 8.35 -2.62 49.04
N GLU A 33 8.56 -3.14 50.25
CA GLU A 33 8.80 -2.35 51.45
C GLU A 33 9.82 -3.10 52.29
N ASP A 34 11.10 -2.74 52.13
CA ASP A 34 12.14 -2.81 53.17
C ASP A 34 13.49 -2.34 52.62
N ILE A 35 13.65 -1.03 52.38
CA ILE A 35 14.98 -0.39 52.40
C ILE A 35 14.85 0.97 53.11
N ALA A 36 15.44 1.06 54.30
CA ALA A 36 15.56 2.28 55.08
C ALA A 36 16.43 3.31 54.34
N ILE A 37 15.93 4.54 54.22
CA ILE A 37 16.68 5.69 53.71
C ILE A 37 16.96 6.60 54.90
N GLU A 38 18.22 6.65 55.33
CA GLU A 38 18.74 7.71 56.21
C GLU A 38 18.97 9.00 55.41
N ASP A 39 18.75 10.13 56.08
CA ASP A 39 18.78 11.51 55.58
C ASP A 39 19.97 11.84 54.65
N VAL A 40 19.70 12.32 53.43
CA VAL A 40 20.63 13.13 52.63
C VAL A 40 19.87 14.26 51.93
N GLU A 41 20.34 15.49 52.14
CA GLU A 41 19.79 16.75 51.61
C GLU A 41 19.63 16.74 50.08
N THR A 42 18.46 17.17 49.59
CA THR A 42 18.19 17.33 48.16
C THR A 42 18.96 18.53 47.60
N GLN A 43 19.97 18.28 46.75
CA GLN A 43 20.43 19.25 45.76
C GLN A 43 19.55 19.17 44.51
N ASP A 44 19.14 20.33 44.01
CA ASP A 44 18.37 20.48 42.77
C ASP A 44 19.12 19.86 41.59
N ILE A 45 18.58 18.78 41.02
CA ILE A 45 19.04 18.22 39.74
C ILE A 45 18.11 18.74 38.65
N ILE A 46 18.64 19.67 37.85
CA ILE A 46 18.06 20.09 36.57
C ILE A 46 18.23 18.91 35.60
N VAL A 47 17.13 18.25 35.22
CA VAL A 47 17.16 17.26 34.14
C VAL A 47 16.79 18.00 32.86
N GLU A 48 17.78 18.21 32.00
CA GLU A 48 17.57 18.70 30.64
C GLU A 48 16.79 17.65 29.83
N ASP A 49 15.81 18.15 29.09
CA ASP A 49 14.89 17.42 28.23
C ASP A 49 15.64 16.82 27.02
N GLU A 50 16.27 15.66 27.20
CA GLU A 50 16.65 14.79 26.09
C GLU A 50 15.45 13.92 25.72
N THR A 51 14.74 14.34 24.67
CA THR A 51 13.76 13.51 23.97
C THR A 51 14.48 12.29 23.40
N ILE A 52 14.34 11.14 24.06
CA ILE A 52 14.81 9.85 23.53
C ILE A 52 13.82 9.43 22.44
N GLU A 53 14.27 9.53 21.19
CA GLU A 53 13.58 8.97 20.03
C GLU A 53 13.67 7.44 20.11
N TYR A 54 12.58 6.80 20.53
CA TYR A 54 12.47 5.35 20.44
C TYR A 54 12.32 4.98 18.97
N ALA A 55 13.40 4.48 18.36
CA ALA A 55 13.36 3.88 17.04
C ALA A 55 12.43 2.67 17.08
N ASP A 56 11.26 2.82 16.47
CA ASP A 56 10.27 1.76 16.31
C ASP A 56 10.84 0.70 15.35
N ALA A 57 11.07 -0.50 15.87
CA ALA A 57 11.77 -1.58 15.17
C ALA A 57 10.89 -2.35 14.16
N ASN A 58 9.70 -1.83 13.84
CA ASN A 58 8.78 -2.40 12.85
C ASN A 58 8.41 -1.43 11.71
N ASN A 59 9.10 -0.30 11.56
CA ASN A 59 8.76 0.64 10.51
C ASN A 59 9.20 0.09 9.14
N GLU A 60 8.27 -0.52 8.40
CA GLU A 60 8.40 -0.66 6.96
C GLU A 60 8.81 0.70 6.38
N GLU A 61 9.89 0.74 5.61
CA GLU A 61 10.52 2.01 5.22
C GLU A 61 9.59 2.82 4.32
N ILE A 62 8.94 3.84 4.91
CA ILE A 62 8.09 4.79 4.18
C ILE A 62 8.95 5.90 3.59
N GLU A 63 9.04 5.92 2.26
CA GLU A 63 9.74 6.96 1.51
C GLU A 63 8.83 8.19 1.34
N THR A 64 9.35 9.40 1.60
CA THR A 64 8.61 10.65 1.35
C THR A 64 9.10 11.26 0.04
N VAL A 65 8.19 11.54 -0.90
CA VAL A 65 8.54 12.01 -2.25
C VAL A 65 7.63 13.15 -2.71
N GLU A 66 8.12 13.93 -3.69
CA GLU A 66 7.32 14.95 -4.37
C GLU A 66 6.84 14.43 -5.73
N VAL A 67 5.55 14.61 -6.04
CA VAL A 67 4.99 14.21 -7.33
C VAL A 67 5.45 15.14 -8.45
N ALA A 68 6.14 14.58 -9.44
CA ALA A 68 6.58 15.29 -10.63
C ALA A 68 5.47 15.42 -11.69
N SER A 69 4.67 14.37 -11.88
CA SER A 69 3.53 14.33 -12.82
C SER A 69 2.72 13.05 -12.68
N VAL A 70 1.40 13.11 -12.92
CA VAL A 70 0.56 11.93 -13.18
C VAL A 70 0.64 11.54 -14.66
N VAL A 71 0.94 10.27 -14.95
CA VAL A 71 1.04 9.75 -16.32
C VAL A 71 -0.29 9.12 -16.72
N ASP A 72 -0.74 8.15 -15.92
CA ASP A 72 -2.01 7.45 -16.07
C ASP A 72 -2.61 7.10 -14.70
N GLY A 73 -3.76 6.44 -14.68
CA GLY A 73 -4.52 6.08 -13.48
C GLY A 73 -3.75 5.26 -12.44
N ASP A 74 -2.75 4.50 -12.86
CA ASP A 74 -1.90 3.65 -11.99
C ASP A 74 -0.40 3.97 -12.08
N THR A 75 -0.06 5.08 -12.74
CA THR A 75 1.33 5.43 -13.04
C THR A 75 1.60 6.91 -12.78
N ILE A 76 2.54 7.19 -11.87
CA ILE A 76 3.00 8.54 -11.57
C ILE A 76 4.52 8.64 -11.77
N LYS A 77 5.01 9.87 -11.90
CA LYS A 77 6.44 10.18 -11.78
C LYS A 77 6.67 11.02 -10.54
N VAL A 78 7.74 10.73 -9.81
CA VAL A 78 8.10 11.40 -8.55
C VAL A 78 9.56 11.85 -8.58
N TYR A 79 9.89 12.80 -7.71
CA TYR A 79 11.26 13.11 -7.34
C TYR A 79 11.61 12.38 -6.05
N LEU A 80 12.63 11.53 -6.12
CA LEU A 80 13.22 10.82 -4.98
C LEU A 80 14.72 11.15 -5.00
N GLU A 81 15.20 11.74 -3.91
CA GLU A 81 16.60 12.18 -3.77
C GLU A 81 17.09 13.11 -4.90
N GLY A 82 16.19 13.91 -5.47
CA GLY A 82 16.49 14.86 -6.55
C GLY A 82 16.46 14.26 -7.96
N GLU A 83 16.35 12.94 -8.09
CA GLU A 83 16.22 12.22 -9.36
C GLU A 83 14.76 11.86 -9.65
N ARG A 84 14.42 11.74 -10.93
CA ARG A 84 13.04 11.46 -11.36
C ARG A 84 12.84 9.97 -11.59
N TYR A 85 11.88 9.37 -10.89
CA TYR A 85 11.50 7.97 -11.05
C TYR A 85 10.06 7.82 -11.54
N THR A 86 9.79 6.69 -12.19
CA THR A 86 8.42 6.28 -12.57
C THR A 86 7.97 5.23 -11.57
N ILE A 87 6.77 5.42 -11.01
CA ILE A 87 6.13 4.50 -10.07
C ILE A 87 5.01 3.75 -10.83
N ARG A 88 5.03 2.42 -10.78
CA ARG A 88 3.84 1.59 -11.07
C ARG A 88 3.17 1.25 -9.76
N MET A 89 1.91 1.65 -9.63
CA MET A 89 1.10 1.36 -8.47
C MET A 89 0.69 -0.11 -8.48
N ILE A 90 1.14 -0.86 -7.48
CA ILE A 90 0.85 -2.31 -7.37
C ILE A 90 -0.55 -2.54 -6.78
N GLY A 91 -1.15 -3.69 -7.11
CA GLY A 91 -2.48 -4.09 -6.66
C GLY A 91 -3.64 -3.55 -7.51
N ILE A 92 -3.38 -2.61 -8.43
CA ILE A 92 -4.41 -1.97 -9.26
C ILE A 92 -4.06 -2.02 -10.74
N ASP A 93 -5.08 -2.00 -11.58
CA ASP A 93 -4.96 -1.80 -13.01
C ASP A 93 -6.08 -0.90 -13.52
N THR A 94 -5.71 0.17 -14.21
CA THR A 94 -6.66 1.12 -14.78
C THR A 94 -6.85 0.87 -16.27
N PRO A 95 -8.03 1.11 -16.85
CA PRO A 95 -8.17 1.05 -18.30
C PRO A 95 -7.17 2.01 -18.96
N GLU A 96 -6.53 1.56 -20.03
CA GLU A 96 -5.44 2.28 -20.66
C GLU A 96 -5.90 3.61 -21.29
N SER A 97 -5.08 4.66 -21.16
CA SER A 97 -5.37 6.01 -21.69
C SER A 97 -4.26 6.65 -22.53
N VAL A 98 -3.03 6.15 -22.48
CA VAL A 98 -1.84 6.79 -23.09
C VAL A 98 -0.93 5.82 -23.84
N HIS A 99 -1.47 4.73 -24.37
CA HIS A 99 -0.73 3.76 -25.17
C HIS A 99 -0.34 4.31 -26.55
N PRO A 100 0.86 3.98 -27.08
CA PRO A 100 1.32 4.42 -28.40
C PRO A 100 0.41 3.98 -29.57
N ASP A 101 -0.18 2.80 -29.45
CA ASP A 101 -1.30 2.35 -30.27
C ASP A 101 -2.61 2.94 -29.73
N GLU A 102 -3.13 3.95 -30.44
CA GLU A 102 -4.35 4.69 -30.06
C GLU A 102 -5.59 3.80 -29.92
N THR A 103 -5.61 2.61 -30.55
CA THR A 103 -6.78 1.72 -30.50
C THR A 103 -6.98 1.08 -29.12
N LYS A 104 -5.94 1.09 -28.28
CA LYS A 104 -5.98 0.60 -26.90
C LYS A 104 -6.43 1.66 -25.91
N ASN A 105 -6.41 2.94 -26.28
CA ASN A 105 -6.84 4.03 -25.43
C ASN A 105 -8.37 4.08 -25.36
N THR A 106 -8.90 4.04 -24.15
CA THR A 106 -10.36 3.98 -23.94
C THR A 106 -10.90 5.24 -23.28
N ILE A 107 -12.19 5.51 -23.49
CA ILE A 107 -12.88 6.61 -22.79
C ILE A 107 -12.87 6.42 -21.27
N TYR A 108 -12.91 5.16 -20.81
CA TYR A 108 -12.84 4.81 -19.40
C TYR A 108 -11.44 5.01 -18.84
N GLY A 109 -10.40 4.79 -19.65
CA GLY A 109 -9.03 5.09 -19.28
C GLY A 109 -8.80 6.57 -19.10
N GLN A 110 -9.34 7.40 -20.01
CA GLN A 110 -9.30 8.85 -19.81
C GLN A 110 -9.95 9.27 -18.49
N LYS A 111 -11.09 8.65 -18.11
CA LYS A 111 -11.77 8.91 -16.83
C LYS A 111 -10.94 8.48 -15.62
N ALA A 112 -10.28 7.32 -15.67
CA ALA A 112 -9.38 6.87 -14.61
C ALA A 112 -8.15 7.79 -14.47
N SER A 113 -7.56 8.19 -15.60
CA SER A 113 -6.47 9.17 -15.66
C SER A 113 -6.90 10.53 -15.09
N ASP A 114 -8.11 10.99 -15.41
CA ASP A 114 -8.65 12.25 -14.90
C ASP A 114 -8.95 12.17 -13.41
N TYR A 115 -9.41 11.03 -12.89
CA TYR A 115 -9.55 10.79 -11.45
C TYR A 115 -8.18 10.91 -10.76
N ALA A 116 -7.15 10.22 -11.27
CA ALA A 116 -5.79 10.31 -10.73
C ALA A 116 -5.26 11.75 -10.69
N LYS A 117 -5.45 12.52 -11.77
CA LYS A 117 -5.03 13.92 -11.85
C LYS A 117 -5.81 14.85 -10.93
N GLN A 118 -7.03 14.48 -10.53
CA GLN A 118 -7.83 15.22 -9.56
C GLN A 118 -7.47 14.87 -8.11
N THR A 119 -6.98 13.64 -7.87
CA THR A 119 -6.60 13.18 -6.53
C THR A 119 -5.14 13.46 -6.19
N ILE A 120 -4.24 13.42 -7.19
CA ILE A 120 -2.81 13.61 -7.03
C ILE A 120 -2.36 14.82 -7.84
N GLU A 121 -1.88 15.85 -7.15
CA GLU A 121 -1.41 17.08 -7.77
C GLU A 121 0.10 17.07 -8.03
N LYS A 122 0.54 17.77 -9.07
CA LYS A 122 1.96 18.04 -9.29
C LYS A 122 2.51 18.89 -8.13
N GLY A 123 3.63 18.47 -7.56
CA GLY A 123 4.25 19.12 -6.41
C GLY A 123 3.68 18.66 -5.06
N GLN A 124 2.67 17.79 -5.06
CA GLN A 124 2.14 17.19 -3.85
C GLN A 124 3.19 16.26 -3.22
N ILE A 125 3.29 16.31 -1.88
CA ILE A 125 4.06 15.33 -1.12
C ILE A 125 3.20 14.09 -0.93
N VAL A 126 3.74 12.93 -1.31
CA VAL A 126 3.14 11.61 -1.09
C VAL A 126 4.13 10.69 -0.42
N TYR A 127 3.64 9.59 0.12
CA TYR A 127 4.45 8.60 0.80
C TYR A 127 4.38 7.28 0.04
N LEU A 128 5.50 6.57 -0.04
CA LEU A 128 5.60 5.32 -0.77
C LEU A 128 5.94 4.19 0.21
N SER A 129 5.20 3.10 0.12
CA SER A 129 5.61 1.82 0.71
C SER A 129 5.84 0.81 -0.40
N LYS A 130 6.82 -0.06 -0.21
CA LYS A 130 7.13 -1.17 -1.11
C LYS A 130 6.60 -2.46 -0.49
N ASP A 131 6.20 -3.40 -1.33
CA ASP A 131 5.99 -4.79 -0.93
C ASP A 131 7.31 -5.58 -1.07
N VAL A 132 7.30 -6.76 -1.68
CA VAL A 132 8.48 -7.64 -1.83
C VAL A 132 9.53 -7.08 -2.80
N SER A 133 9.11 -6.66 -3.99
CA SER A 133 9.98 -6.32 -5.12
C SER A 133 10.14 -4.82 -5.27
N ASP A 134 11.35 -4.34 -5.56
CA ASP A 134 11.61 -2.91 -5.71
C ASP A 134 11.18 -2.38 -7.08
N ARG A 135 11.49 -3.12 -8.14
CA ARG A 135 11.33 -2.69 -9.53
C ARG A 135 10.77 -3.79 -10.41
N ASP A 136 10.10 -3.38 -11.47
CA ASP A 136 9.73 -4.28 -12.57
C ASP A 136 10.80 -4.35 -13.66
N LYS A 137 10.50 -5.12 -14.72
CA LYS A 137 11.40 -5.30 -15.88
C LYS A 137 11.69 -4.02 -16.68
N TYR A 138 10.84 -3.00 -16.52
CA TYR A 138 10.95 -1.71 -17.21
C TYR A 138 11.63 -0.65 -16.32
N ASP A 139 12.22 -1.07 -15.19
CA ASP A 139 12.87 -0.19 -14.22
C ASP A 139 11.91 0.82 -13.56
N ARG A 140 10.62 0.51 -13.51
CA ARG A 140 9.64 1.28 -12.72
C ARG A 140 9.69 0.80 -11.27
N LEU A 141 9.65 1.73 -10.32
CA LEU A 141 9.49 1.40 -8.90
C LEU A 141 8.09 0.85 -8.65
N LEU A 142 8.01 -0.23 -7.88
CA LEU A 142 6.76 -0.87 -7.48
C LEU A 142 6.40 -0.41 -6.07
N ARG A 143 5.30 0.33 -5.95
CA ARG A 143 4.91 0.96 -4.68
C ARG A 143 3.40 1.02 -4.48
N TYR A 144 2.98 1.01 -3.22
CA TYR A 144 1.72 1.62 -2.79
C TYR A 144 1.95 3.11 -2.56
N VAL A 145 1.00 3.94 -3.01
CA VAL A 145 1.08 5.40 -2.90
C VAL A 145 0.08 5.88 -1.86
N TRP A 146 0.58 6.59 -0.85
CA TRP A 146 -0.20 7.15 0.24
C TRP A 146 -0.26 8.67 0.13
N LEU A 147 -1.48 9.21 0.18
CA LEU A 147 -1.76 10.64 0.13
C LEU A 147 -1.46 11.34 1.47
N GLU A 148 -1.49 10.57 2.56
CA GLU A 148 -1.11 10.99 3.91
C GLU A 148 -0.22 9.91 4.53
N LYS A 149 0.66 10.29 5.46
CA LYS A 149 1.59 9.33 6.06
C LYS A 149 0.82 8.30 6.89
N PRO A 150 0.95 6.99 6.61
CA PRO A 150 0.34 5.97 7.45
C PRO A 150 1.08 5.87 8.80
N VAL A 151 0.36 5.51 9.86
CA VAL A 151 0.97 5.06 11.13
C VAL A 151 1.20 3.55 11.06
N ASP A 152 0.20 2.80 10.59
CA ASP A 152 0.32 1.38 10.26
C ASP A 152 -0.07 1.14 8.80
N VAL A 153 0.86 0.60 8.03
CA VAL A 153 0.68 0.25 6.61
C VAL A 153 -0.28 -0.91 6.38
N ASN A 154 -0.58 -1.68 7.43
CA ASN A 154 -1.48 -2.82 7.41
C ASN A 154 -2.86 -2.51 8.02
N ASP A 155 -3.09 -1.30 8.57
CA ASP A 155 -4.39 -0.92 9.10
C ASP A 155 -5.38 -0.62 7.96
N GLU A 156 -6.49 -1.37 7.92
CA GLU A 156 -7.49 -1.23 6.86
C GLU A 156 -8.07 0.19 6.76
N ASN A 157 -8.31 0.87 7.88
CA ASN A 157 -8.90 2.21 7.83
C ASN A 157 -7.92 3.22 7.23
N GLU A 158 -6.65 3.13 7.62
CA GLU A 158 -5.60 3.95 7.01
C GLU A 158 -5.44 3.64 5.52
N ILE A 159 -5.44 2.36 5.12
CA ILE A 159 -5.40 1.96 3.72
C ILE A 159 -6.57 2.61 2.96
N ARG A 160 -7.80 2.46 3.44
CA ARG A 160 -9.00 3.01 2.80
C ARG A 160 -8.96 4.54 2.65
N GLU A 161 -8.55 5.23 3.70
CA GLU A 161 -8.65 6.69 3.76
C GLU A 161 -7.47 7.37 3.06
N LYS A 162 -6.26 6.83 3.24
CA LYS A 162 -4.99 7.48 2.91
C LYS A 162 -4.30 6.88 1.69
N MET A 163 -4.53 5.62 1.33
CA MET A 163 -3.85 5.01 0.19
C MET A 163 -4.57 5.30 -1.12
N TYR A 164 -3.89 5.92 -2.08
CA TYR A 164 -4.44 6.17 -3.40
C TYR A 164 -4.87 4.87 -4.10
N ASN A 165 -4.04 3.82 -4.04
CA ASN A 165 -4.33 2.53 -4.66
C ASN A 165 -5.68 1.95 -4.18
N ALA A 166 -5.97 2.06 -2.87
CA ALA A 166 -7.25 1.63 -2.33
C ALA A 166 -8.40 2.53 -2.78
N LYS A 167 -8.19 3.86 -2.77
CA LYS A 167 -9.23 4.84 -3.13
C LYS A 167 -9.69 4.70 -4.58
N VAL A 168 -8.76 4.53 -5.52
CA VAL A 168 -9.11 4.38 -6.95
C VAL A 168 -9.94 3.11 -7.19
N VAL A 169 -9.71 2.03 -6.44
CA VAL A 169 -10.56 0.83 -6.46
C VAL A 169 -11.91 1.09 -5.80
N LEU A 170 -11.92 1.65 -4.58
CA LEU A 170 -13.15 1.95 -3.82
C LEU A 170 -14.09 2.92 -4.54
N ASP A 171 -13.54 3.84 -5.32
CA ASP A 171 -14.30 4.80 -6.12
C ASP A 171 -14.65 4.25 -7.52
N GLY A 172 -14.19 3.04 -7.86
CA GLY A 172 -14.56 2.31 -9.06
C GLY A 172 -13.86 2.77 -10.33
N TYR A 173 -12.61 3.21 -10.25
CA TYR A 173 -11.82 3.67 -11.41
C TYR A 173 -10.68 2.70 -11.80
N ALA A 174 -10.45 1.65 -11.02
CA ALA A 174 -9.48 0.61 -11.29
C ALA A 174 -10.06 -0.78 -11.01
N ASN A 175 -9.59 -1.79 -11.72
CA ASN A 175 -9.72 -3.19 -11.33
C ASN A 175 -8.60 -3.57 -10.36
N VAL A 176 -8.81 -4.61 -9.58
CA VAL A 176 -7.77 -5.22 -8.75
C VAL A 176 -6.88 -6.08 -9.62
N TYR A 177 -5.57 -5.94 -9.44
CA TYR A 177 -4.59 -6.69 -10.21
C TYR A 177 -3.67 -7.45 -9.25
N GLU A 178 -3.66 -8.77 -9.36
CA GLU A 178 -2.68 -9.57 -8.64
C GLU A 178 -1.29 -9.37 -9.26
N TYR A 179 -0.38 -8.80 -8.48
CA TYR A 179 1.00 -8.54 -8.91
C TYR A 179 1.95 -9.42 -8.09
N ALA A 180 2.11 -10.71 -8.43
CA ALA A 180 3.01 -11.58 -7.66
C ALA A 180 4.50 -11.21 -7.84
N PRO A 181 5.35 -11.25 -6.79
CA PRO A 181 5.06 -11.64 -5.40
C PRO A 181 4.56 -10.48 -4.51
N ASN A 182 4.23 -9.32 -5.08
CA ASN A 182 3.73 -8.12 -4.41
C ASN A 182 2.18 -8.13 -4.24
N ASN A 183 1.66 -9.19 -3.60
CA ASN A 183 0.23 -9.42 -3.45
C ASN A 183 -0.24 -9.38 -1.99
N THR A 184 0.52 -8.75 -1.09
CA THR A 184 0.19 -8.69 0.36
C THR A 184 -1.21 -8.11 0.62
N LEU A 185 -1.64 -7.09 -0.13
CA LEU A 185 -2.96 -6.45 0.02
C LEU A 185 -4.02 -6.95 -0.97
N TYR A 186 -3.74 -8.01 -1.73
CA TYR A 186 -4.62 -8.44 -2.83
C TYR A 186 -6.04 -8.80 -2.37
N ASP A 187 -6.17 -9.64 -1.34
CA ASP A 187 -7.48 -10.05 -0.80
C ASP A 187 -8.27 -8.85 -0.25
N LEU A 188 -7.57 -7.88 0.34
CA LEU A 188 -8.21 -6.67 0.85
C LEU A 188 -8.75 -5.82 -0.31
N PHE A 189 -7.96 -5.63 -1.36
CA PHE A 189 -8.39 -4.88 -2.54
C PHE A 189 -9.56 -5.56 -3.26
N LEU A 190 -9.60 -6.89 -3.34
CA LEU A 190 -10.77 -7.62 -3.85
C LEU A 190 -12.05 -7.28 -3.07
N SER A 191 -11.95 -7.12 -1.75
CA SER A 191 -13.11 -6.70 -0.95
C SER A 191 -13.56 -5.27 -1.28
N PHE A 192 -12.64 -4.37 -1.60
CA PHE A 192 -12.93 -2.99 -1.99
C PHE A 192 -13.54 -2.89 -3.38
N GLU A 193 -13.08 -3.73 -4.31
CA GLU A 193 -13.64 -3.84 -5.66
C GLU A 193 -15.09 -4.32 -5.60
N ALA A 194 -15.36 -5.38 -4.83
CA ALA A 194 -16.71 -5.88 -4.60
C ALA A 194 -17.62 -4.80 -3.96
N GLU A 195 -17.09 -3.99 -3.04
CA GLU A 195 -17.82 -2.84 -2.50
C GLU A 195 -18.14 -1.81 -3.58
N ALA A 196 -17.17 -1.45 -4.42
CA ALA A 196 -17.34 -0.47 -5.49
C ALA A 196 -18.36 -0.94 -6.54
N GLU A 197 -18.30 -2.21 -6.93
CA GLU A 197 -19.23 -2.86 -7.85
C GLU A 197 -20.65 -2.86 -7.27
N GLN A 198 -20.83 -3.34 -6.04
CA GLN A 198 -22.14 -3.40 -5.37
C GLN A 198 -22.80 -2.01 -5.28
N ASN A 199 -21.99 -0.97 -5.09
CA ASN A 199 -22.45 0.41 -4.99
C ASN A 199 -22.51 1.13 -6.35
N ASN A 200 -22.22 0.46 -7.47
CA ASN A 200 -22.14 1.05 -8.81
C ASN A 200 -21.30 2.34 -8.82
N ARG A 201 -20.10 2.31 -8.23
CA ARG A 201 -19.21 3.47 -8.16
C ARG A 201 -18.39 3.63 -9.43
N GLY A 202 -18.06 4.87 -9.77
CA GLY A 202 -17.18 5.18 -10.91
C GLY A 202 -17.59 4.49 -12.20
N LEU A 203 -16.64 3.79 -12.80
CA LEU A 203 -16.77 3.09 -14.06
C LEU A 203 -17.70 1.87 -13.98
N TRP A 204 -17.97 1.31 -12.80
CA TRP A 204 -18.97 0.24 -12.62
C TRP A 204 -20.38 0.69 -13.02
N ALA A 205 -20.74 1.95 -12.76
CA ALA A 205 -22.03 2.51 -13.19
C ALA A 205 -22.20 2.58 -14.71
N GLU A 206 -21.09 2.52 -15.45
CA GLU A 206 -21.05 2.72 -16.89
C GLU A 206 -20.66 1.44 -17.66
N ASN A 207 -20.59 0.29 -16.97
CA ASN A 207 -20.02 -0.96 -17.49
C ASN A 207 -18.59 -0.80 -18.05
N GLY A 208 -17.85 0.20 -17.58
CA GLY A 208 -16.47 0.46 -17.99
C GLY A 208 -15.47 -0.52 -17.40
N LEU A 209 -15.84 -1.14 -16.27
CA LEU A 209 -15.18 -2.28 -15.66
C LEU A 209 -16.16 -3.45 -15.78
N ASN A 210 -15.90 -4.40 -16.67
CA ASN A 210 -16.70 -5.61 -16.85
C ASN A 210 -15.83 -6.76 -17.39
N THR A 211 -16.34 -7.99 -17.30
CA THR A 211 -15.63 -9.22 -17.66
C THR A 211 -15.03 -9.20 -19.09
N GLU A 212 -15.63 -8.51 -20.06
CA GLU A 212 -15.04 -8.38 -21.41
C GLU A 212 -13.82 -7.44 -21.48
N ASN A 213 -13.77 -6.41 -20.63
CA ASN A 213 -12.59 -5.55 -20.48
C ASN A 213 -11.52 -6.22 -19.61
N ILE A 214 -11.92 -7.02 -18.62
CA ILE A 214 -11.02 -7.91 -17.86
C ILE A 214 -10.42 -8.94 -18.82
N GLU A 215 -11.21 -9.61 -19.67
CA GLU A 215 -10.72 -10.54 -20.70
C GLU A 215 -9.80 -9.86 -21.73
N ARG A 216 -10.05 -8.59 -22.11
CA ARG A 216 -9.16 -7.83 -23.01
C ARG A 216 -7.88 -7.37 -22.32
N ALA A 217 -7.96 -6.97 -21.05
CA ALA A 217 -6.79 -6.63 -20.23
C ALA A 217 -5.95 -7.88 -19.92
N GLU A 218 -6.59 -9.02 -19.61
CA GLU A 218 -5.99 -10.34 -19.46
C GLU A 218 -5.35 -10.84 -20.75
N ALA A 219 -5.97 -10.61 -21.91
CA ALA A 219 -5.35 -10.93 -23.21
C ALA A 219 -4.14 -10.03 -23.54
N GLN A 220 -4.11 -8.79 -23.05
CA GLN A 220 -2.90 -7.95 -23.08
C GLN A 220 -1.88 -8.37 -22.02
N LYS A 221 -2.32 -8.87 -20.87
CA LYS A 221 -1.51 -9.41 -19.77
C LYS A 221 -0.81 -10.71 -20.21
N GLU A 222 -1.47 -11.59 -20.97
CA GLU A 222 -0.82 -12.73 -21.66
C GLU A 222 0.27 -12.30 -22.65
N ALA A 223 0.16 -11.10 -23.23
CA ALA A 223 1.19 -10.54 -24.11
C ALA A 223 2.34 -9.84 -23.35
N GLU A 224 2.20 -9.58 -22.05
CA GLU A 224 3.16 -8.80 -21.25
C GLU A 224 3.73 -9.56 -20.02
N GLU A 225 3.16 -10.70 -19.61
CA GLU A 225 3.55 -11.43 -18.39
C GLU A 225 4.56 -12.57 -18.53
N ASP A 226 4.90 -13.06 -19.72
CA ASP A 226 6.08 -13.93 -19.80
C ASP A 226 7.35 -13.08 -19.91
N ILE A 227 7.90 -12.68 -18.76
CA ILE A 227 9.31 -12.28 -18.70
C ILE A 227 10.12 -13.54 -18.98
N PHE A 228 10.63 -13.66 -20.20
CA PHE A 228 11.44 -14.81 -20.61
C PHE A 228 12.88 -14.62 -20.14
N ILE A 229 13.26 -15.40 -19.13
CA ILE A 229 14.58 -15.36 -18.48
C ILE A 229 15.45 -16.48 -19.03
N GLY A 230 16.41 -16.15 -19.88
CA GLY A 230 17.40 -17.07 -20.40
C GLY A 230 18.58 -17.27 -19.45
N ASN A 231 19.11 -18.49 -19.40
CA ASN A 231 20.41 -18.77 -18.79
C ASN A 231 21.53 -18.66 -19.82
N LYS A 232 22.45 -17.70 -19.66
CA LYS A 232 23.59 -17.45 -20.56
C LYS A 232 24.43 -18.70 -20.85
N ASN A 233 24.52 -19.62 -19.88
CA ASN A 233 25.36 -20.82 -19.96
C ASN A 233 24.62 -22.03 -20.52
N SER A 234 23.43 -22.35 -19.98
CA SER A 234 22.68 -23.54 -20.40
C SER A 234 21.77 -23.30 -21.60
N LYS A 235 21.58 -22.03 -22.00
CA LYS A 235 20.63 -21.61 -23.04
C LYS A 235 19.20 -22.08 -22.78
N LYS A 236 18.84 -22.35 -21.52
CA LYS A 236 17.46 -22.64 -21.14
C LYS A 236 16.70 -21.35 -20.87
N LEU A 237 15.47 -21.30 -21.38
CA LEU A 237 14.54 -20.21 -21.21
C LEU A 237 13.53 -20.56 -20.12
N HIS A 238 13.37 -19.67 -19.15
CA HIS A 238 12.48 -19.81 -18.02
C HIS A 238 11.45 -18.68 -18.04
N SER A 239 10.26 -18.89 -17.48
CA SER A 239 9.36 -17.78 -17.16
C SER A 239 9.79 -17.12 -15.85
N SER A 240 9.38 -15.86 -15.61
CA SER A 240 9.51 -15.17 -14.32
C SER A 240 8.96 -15.98 -13.15
N TYR A 241 8.00 -16.86 -13.40
CA TYR A 241 7.33 -17.71 -12.41
C TYR A 241 7.99 -19.07 -12.21
N CYS A 242 9.14 -19.34 -12.84
CA CYS A 242 9.87 -20.60 -12.67
C CYS A 242 10.37 -20.76 -11.23
N THR A 243 10.15 -21.93 -10.62
CA THR A 243 10.67 -22.23 -9.28
C THR A 243 12.20 -22.37 -9.25
N ASP A 244 12.80 -22.76 -10.38
CA ASP A 244 14.24 -23.01 -10.54
C ASP A 244 14.89 -21.94 -11.44
N LEU A 245 14.82 -20.67 -11.05
CA LEU A 245 15.44 -19.60 -11.84
C LEU A 245 16.98 -19.73 -11.85
N PRO A 246 17.65 -19.38 -12.96
CA PRO A 246 19.10 -19.27 -13.01
C PRO A 246 19.64 -18.31 -11.95
N GLN A 247 20.91 -18.46 -11.56
CA GLN A 247 21.59 -17.44 -10.77
C GLN A 247 21.60 -16.10 -11.51
N GLU A 248 21.40 -15.00 -10.79
CA GLU A 248 21.22 -13.65 -11.34
C GLU A 248 22.28 -13.24 -12.38
N LYS A 249 23.57 -13.46 -12.06
CA LYS A 249 24.69 -13.19 -12.99
C LYS A 249 24.58 -13.89 -14.36
N ASN A 250 23.87 -15.01 -14.40
CA ASN A 250 23.66 -15.84 -15.59
C ASN A 250 22.34 -15.54 -16.30
N ARG A 251 21.51 -14.61 -15.82
CA ARG A 251 20.23 -14.26 -16.44
C ARG A 251 20.42 -13.33 -17.64
N ILE A 252 19.62 -13.53 -18.67
CA ILE A 252 19.33 -12.60 -19.77
C ILE A 252 17.81 -12.52 -19.91
N TYR A 253 17.27 -11.37 -20.27
CA TYR A 253 15.84 -11.15 -20.38
C TYR A 253 15.48 -10.96 -21.85
N PHE A 254 14.34 -11.52 -22.26
CA PHE A 254 13.79 -11.35 -23.61
C PHE A 254 12.39 -10.76 -23.53
N ASP A 255 12.06 -9.97 -24.54
CA ASP A 255 10.75 -9.34 -24.66
C ASP A 255 9.70 -10.32 -25.21
N SER A 256 10.14 -11.44 -25.81
CA SER A 256 9.26 -12.53 -26.26
C SER A 256 9.96 -13.91 -26.28
N LYS A 257 9.16 -14.98 -26.30
CA LYS A 257 9.62 -16.37 -26.41
C LYS A 257 10.33 -16.58 -27.73
N GLU A 258 9.76 -16.02 -28.78
CA GLU A 258 10.21 -16.11 -30.17
C GLU A 258 11.60 -15.50 -30.30
N GLU A 259 11.82 -14.30 -29.73
CA GLU A 259 13.13 -13.63 -29.71
C GLU A 259 14.20 -14.52 -29.05
N ALA A 260 13.87 -15.11 -27.90
CA ALA A 260 14.79 -16.00 -27.19
C ALA A 260 15.15 -17.25 -28.02
N ILE A 261 14.17 -17.85 -28.68
CA ILE A 261 14.35 -19.04 -29.54
C ILE A 261 15.21 -18.68 -30.76
N GLU A 262 14.96 -17.54 -31.40
CA GLU A 262 15.80 -17.04 -32.50
C GLU A 262 17.26 -16.82 -32.06
N GLN A 263 17.47 -16.39 -30.82
CA GLN A 263 18.80 -16.27 -30.19
C GLN A 263 19.38 -17.60 -29.68
N GLY A 264 18.71 -18.72 -29.96
CA GLY A 264 19.19 -20.08 -29.68
C GLY A 264 18.91 -20.57 -28.26
N TYR A 265 17.91 -20.00 -27.57
CA TYR A 265 17.44 -20.51 -26.29
C TYR A 265 16.36 -21.58 -26.47
N GLU A 266 16.38 -22.57 -25.60
CA GLU A 266 15.39 -23.64 -25.57
C GLU A 266 14.47 -23.49 -24.35
N VAL A 267 13.18 -23.61 -24.60
CA VAL A 267 12.13 -23.52 -23.57
C VAL A 267 12.31 -24.61 -22.52
N ASP A 268 12.34 -24.23 -21.24
CA ASP A 268 12.26 -25.16 -20.13
C ASP A 268 10.79 -25.54 -19.89
N SER A 269 10.43 -26.73 -20.35
CA SER A 269 9.07 -27.28 -20.29
C SER A 269 8.52 -27.46 -18.87
N ARG A 270 9.36 -27.29 -17.83
CA ARG A 270 8.92 -27.30 -16.44
C ARG A 270 8.19 -26.02 -16.03
N CYS A 271 8.45 -24.91 -16.72
CA CYS A 271 7.97 -23.59 -16.31
C CYS A 271 7.36 -22.74 -17.43
N ILE A 272 7.54 -23.12 -18.69
CA ILE A 272 6.86 -22.52 -19.84
C ILE A 272 6.17 -23.67 -20.57
N LYS A 273 4.84 -23.64 -20.61
CA LYS A 273 4.01 -24.65 -21.30
C LYS A 273 3.72 -24.26 -22.75
#